data_AF-A0A2G8R3X8-F1
#
_entry.id   AF-A0A2G8R3X8-F1
#
_cell.length_a   1.000
_cell.length_b   1.000
_cell.length_c   1.000
_cell.angle_alpha   90.00
_cell.angle_beta   90.00
_cell.angle_gamma   90.00
#
_symmetry.space_group_name_H-M   'P 1'
#
loop_
_entity.id
_entity.type
_entity.pdbx_description
1 polymer ?
#
loop_
_entity_poly.entity_id
_entity_poly.type
_entity_poly.pdbx_seq_one_letter_code
_entity_poly.pdbx_strand_id
1 'polypeptide(L)'
;MFGPFSLWSPIFRFPLSGDIHQDIDPEFTTHIAGVPEIELAVIRDVASYGAQLDKVLEALRLLSDKTEVALPEIDSLYERVREVKMASSAALEAHAVAALDRLRSVDEDAWSRVKGR
;
A
#
# COMPACT_ATOMS: atom_id res chain seq x y z
N MET A 1 -13.15 15.36 -15.45
CA MET A 1 -11.90 16.09 -15.15
C MET A 1 -10.76 15.30 -15.76
N PHE A 2 -9.96 15.86 -16.66
CA PHE A 2 -8.87 15.12 -17.31
C PHE A 2 -7.75 14.86 -16.29
N GLY A 3 -7.43 13.58 -16.07
CA GLY A 3 -6.37 13.15 -15.16
C GLY A 3 -5.03 12.98 -15.88
N PRO A 4 -3.93 12.80 -15.14
CA PRO A 4 -2.58 12.67 -15.71
C PRO A 4 -2.41 11.44 -16.64
N PHE A 5 -3.32 10.45 -16.57
CA PHE A 5 -3.32 9.28 -17.46
C PHE A 5 -4.13 9.47 -18.76
N SER A 6 -4.87 10.59 -18.90
CA SER A 6 -5.67 10.89 -20.10
C SER A 6 -4.82 11.22 -21.35
N LEU A 7 -3.51 11.43 -21.17
CA LEU A 7 -2.57 11.76 -22.25
C LEU A 7 -2.02 10.54 -22.99
N TRP A 8 -2.09 9.34 -22.39
CA TRP A 8 -1.48 8.14 -22.94
C TRP A 8 -2.48 7.21 -23.66
N SER A 9 -3.78 7.42 -23.47
CA SER A 9 -4.84 6.74 -24.23
C SER A 9 -5.87 7.77 -24.72
N PRO A 10 -5.77 8.26 -25.97
CA PRO A 10 -6.75 9.20 -26.51
C PRO A 10 -8.08 8.47 -26.75
N ILE A 11 -9.03 8.64 -25.84
CA ILE A 11 -10.39 8.13 -26.00
C ILE A 11 -11.09 8.97 -27.08
N PHE A 12 -11.13 8.46 -28.31
CA PHE A 12 -11.87 9.06 -29.42
C PHE A 12 -13.38 8.80 -29.25
N ARG A 13 -14.16 9.86 -29.02
CA ARG A 13 -15.62 9.78 -28.84
C ARG A 13 -16.34 10.23 -30.12
N PHE A 14 -17.00 9.30 -30.81
CA PHE A 14 -17.81 9.62 -31.99
C PHE A 14 -19.25 9.99 -31.58
N PRO A 15 -19.92 10.93 -32.30
CA PRO A 15 -21.16 11.56 -31.87
C PRO A 15 -22.39 10.62 -31.81
N LEU A 16 -22.26 9.37 -32.23
CA LEU A 16 -23.32 8.34 -32.19
C LEU A 16 -22.92 7.12 -31.32
N SER A 17 -21.82 7.22 -30.57
CA SER A 17 -21.21 6.10 -29.84
C SER A 17 -22.05 5.54 -28.68
N GLY A 18 -23.11 6.23 -28.27
CA GLY A 18 -23.67 6.07 -26.93
C GLY A 18 -22.64 6.56 -25.90
N ASP A 19 -23.10 7.23 -24.84
CA ASP A 19 -22.21 7.67 -23.76
C ASP A 19 -21.82 6.47 -22.90
N ILE A 20 -21.00 5.58 -23.46
CA ILE A 20 -20.45 4.44 -22.74
C ILE A 20 -19.27 4.98 -21.94
N HIS A 21 -19.53 5.31 -20.67
CA HIS A 21 -18.48 5.51 -19.68
C HIS A 21 -17.79 4.18 -19.41
N GLN A 22 -16.78 3.83 -20.20
CA GLN A 22 -15.88 2.73 -19.87
C GLN A 22 -14.82 3.28 -18.92
N ASP A 23 -14.97 2.98 -17.64
CA ASP A 23 -13.90 3.14 -16.67
C ASP A 23 -12.86 2.05 -16.97
N ILE A 24 -11.62 2.45 -17.30
CA ILE A 24 -10.51 1.53 -17.63
C ILE A 24 -9.39 1.73 -16.61
N ASP A 25 -9.76 2.04 -15.36
CA ASP A 25 -8.81 1.96 -14.26
C ASP A 25 -8.58 0.49 -13.91
N PRO A 26 -7.35 0.08 -13.54
CA PRO A 26 -7.08 -1.27 -13.05
C PRO A 26 -7.83 -1.48 -11.73
N GLU A 27 -9.06 -1.98 -11.85
CA GLU A 27 -9.89 -2.40 -10.74
C GLU A 27 -9.32 -3.69 -10.14
N PHE A 28 -8.65 -3.59 -8.99
CA PHE A 28 -8.33 -4.75 -8.14
C PHE A 28 -9.59 -5.34 -7.45
N THR A 29 -10.78 -4.94 -7.89
CA THR A 29 -12.11 -5.14 -7.28
C THR A 29 -12.98 -6.18 -8.01
N THR A 30 -12.49 -6.80 -9.09
CA THR A 30 -13.31 -7.72 -9.93
C THR A 30 -13.72 -9.03 -9.22
N HIS A 31 -13.34 -9.23 -7.96
CA HIS A 31 -13.66 -10.42 -7.16
C HIS A 31 -14.36 -10.09 -5.83
N ILE A 32 -14.94 -8.90 -5.71
CA ILE A 32 -15.73 -8.51 -4.54
C ILE A 32 -17.10 -9.19 -4.63
N ALA A 33 -17.36 -10.14 -3.73
CA ALA A 33 -18.64 -10.86 -3.67
C ALA A 33 -19.66 -10.19 -2.73
N GLY A 34 -19.18 -9.31 -1.84
CA GLY A 34 -19.94 -8.58 -0.84
C GLY A 34 -20.08 -7.08 -1.16
N VAL A 35 -20.12 -6.26 -0.11
CA VAL A 35 -20.29 -4.80 -0.22
C VAL A 35 -18.93 -4.17 -0.58
N PRO A 36 -18.79 -3.54 -1.77
CA PRO A 36 -17.49 -3.07 -2.26
C PRO A 36 -16.77 -2.11 -1.33
N GLU A 37 -17.49 -1.19 -0.70
CA GLU A 37 -16.92 -0.19 0.22
C GLU A 37 -16.32 -0.86 1.47
N ILE A 38 -16.98 -1.91 1.96
CA ILE A 38 -16.52 -2.68 3.12
C ILE A 38 -15.29 -3.49 2.74
N GLU A 39 -15.32 -4.19 1.60
CA GLU A 39 -14.20 -5.02 1.18
C GLU A 39 -12.94 -4.19 0.86
N LEU A 40 -13.11 -3.02 0.24
CA LEU A 40 -12.00 -2.10 0.01
C LEU A 40 -11.39 -1.60 1.33
N ALA A 41 -12.24 -1.26 2.31
CA ALA A 41 -11.77 -0.85 3.63
C ALA A 41 -11.00 -2.00 4.32
N VAL A 42 -11.49 -3.24 4.23
CA VAL A 42 -10.79 -4.41 4.77
C VAL A 42 -9.43 -4.59 4.10
N ILE A 43 -9.35 -4.55 2.78
CA ILE A 43 -8.08 -4.73 2.03
C ILE A 43 -7.10 -3.60 2.34
N ARG A 44 -7.56 -2.35 2.44
CA ARG A 44 -6.68 -1.21 2.67
C ARG A 44 -6.20 -1.12 4.11
N ASP A 45 -7.11 -1.28 5.07
CA ASP A 45 -6.88 -0.87 6.46
C ASP A 45 -6.58 -2.03 7.41
N VAL A 46 -6.99 -3.26 7.06
CA VAL A 46 -6.91 -4.42 7.97
C VAL A 46 -6.03 -5.52 7.41
N ALA A 47 -6.34 -5.97 6.19
CA ALA A 47 -5.79 -7.17 5.58
C ALA A 47 -5.21 -6.84 4.21
N SER A 48 -4.27 -5.90 4.16
CA SER A 48 -3.50 -5.67 2.94
C SER A 48 -2.81 -6.96 2.51
N TYR A 49 -2.58 -7.11 1.21
CA TYR A 49 -1.96 -8.33 0.68
C TYR A 49 -0.63 -8.66 1.37
N GLY A 50 0.19 -7.65 1.68
CA GLY A 50 1.41 -7.82 2.46
C GLY A 50 1.17 -8.30 3.90
N ALA A 51 0.12 -7.82 4.57
CA ALA A 51 -0.25 -8.29 5.91
C ALA A 51 -0.76 -9.74 5.90
N GLN A 52 -1.53 -10.11 4.86
CA GLN A 52 -1.98 -11.49 4.68
C GLN A 52 -0.80 -12.44 4.44
N LEU A 53 0.12 -12.09 3.53
CA LEU A 53 1.31 -12.88 3.24
C LEU A 53 2.22 -13.03 4.48
N ASP A 54 2.42 -11.96 5.26
CA ASP A 54 3.15 -12.04 6.53
C ASP A 54 2.58 -13.12 7.45
N LYS A 55 1.25 -13.17 7.60
CA LYS A 55 0.59 -14.17 8.46
C LYS A 55 0.78 -15.59 7.95
N VAL A 56 0.74 -15.78 6.64
CA VAL A 56 1.00 -17.09 6.02
C VAL A 56 2.47 -17.51 6.25
N LEU A 57 3.43 -16.61 6.05
CA LEU A 57 4.84 -16.91 6.29
C LEU A 57 5.12 -17.21 7.77
N GLU A 58 4.53 -16.44 8.70
CA GLU A 58 4.61 -16.71 10.15
C GLU A 58 4.06 -18.09 10.50
N ALA A 59 2.91 -18.47 9.93
CA ALA A 59 2.30 -19.77 10.15
C ALA A 59 3.17 -20.92 9.59
N LEU A 60 3.77 -20.75 8.42
CA LEU A 60 4.67 -21.74 7.82
C LEU A 60 5.95 -21.92 8.63
N ARG A 61 6.56 -20.83 9.13
CA ARG A 61 7.73 -20.91 10.03
C ARG A 61 7.38 -21.63 11.33
N LEU A 62 6.25 -21.26 11.96
CA LEU A 62 5.77 -21.93 13.17
C LEU A 62 5.52 -23.43 12.94
N LEU A 63 5.01 -23.80 11.77
CA LEU A 63 4.79 -25.21 11.43
C LEU A 63 6.13 -25.94 11.19
N SER A 64 7.05 -25.33 10.45
CA SER A 64 8.42 -25.81 10.22
C SER A 64 9.12 -26.13 11.55
N ASP A 65 9.05 -25.21 12.51
CA ASP A 65 9.64 -25.39 13.83
C ASP A 65 9.03 -26.56 14.60
N LYS A 66 7.70 -26.76 14.47
CA LYS A 66 6.98 -27.86 15.15
C LYS A 66 7.15 -29.22 14.50
N THR A 67 7.37 -29.25 13.19
CA THR A 67 7.54 -30.50 12.43
C THR A 67 9.01 -30.86 12.27
N GLU A 68 9.93 -30.00 12.71
CA GLU A 68 11.38 -30.13 12.50
C GLU A 68 11.76 -30.23 11.01
N VAL A 69 10.91 -29.70 10.13
CA VAL A 69 11.13 -29.68 8.67
C VAL A 69 11.62 -28.30 8.28
N ALA A 70 12.90 -28.18 7.93
CA ALA A 70 13.48 -26.90 7.51
C ALA A 70 12.84 -26.37 6.22
N LEU A 71 12.46 -25.08 6.23
CA LEU A 71 11.96 -24.35 5.07
C LEU A 71 12.89 -23.16 4.73
N PRO A 72 14.13 -23.41 4.27
CA PRO A 72 15.16 -22.38 4.15
C PRO A 72 14.79 -21.24 3.19
N GLU A 73 14.03 -21.53 2.14
CA GLU A 73 13.54 -20.50 1.20
C GLU A 73 12.50 -19.59 1.85
N ILE A 74 11.64 -20.13 2.72
CA ILE A 74 10.62 -19.38 3.45
C ILE A 74 11.28 -18.50 4.51
N ASP A 75 12.26 -19.03 5.24
CA ASP A 75 13.03 -18.25 6.21
C ASP A 75 13.76 -17.08 5.53
N SER A 76 14.46 -17.36 4.42
CA SER A 76 15.14 -16.33 3.62
C SER A 76 14.16 -15.28 3.10
N LEU A 77 13.00 -15.69 2.58
CA LEU A 77 11.98 -14.76 2.12
C LEU A 77 11.46 -13.88 3.25
N TYR A 78 11.15 -14.48 4.41
CA TYR A 78 10.65 -13.75 5.57
C TYR A 78 11.63 -12.69 6.05
N GLU A 79 12.91 -13.04 6.21
CA GLU A 79 13.92 -12.08 6.68
C GLU A 79 14.12 -10.94 5.67
N ARG A 80 14.14 -11.23 4.36
CA ARG A 80 14.22 -10.18 3.32
C ARG A 80 13.03 -9.23 3.35
N VAL A 81 11.81 -9.75 3.54
CA VAL A 81 10.61 -8.91 3.69
C VAL A 81 10.74 -8.01 4.93
N ARG A 82 11.22 -8.56 6.05
CA ARG A 82 11.43 -7.81 7.29
C ARG A 82 12.46 -6.70 7.12
N GLU A 83 13.59 -6.98 6.45
CA GLU A 83 14.62 -6.00 6.14
C GLU A 83 14.06 -4.82 5.33
N VAL A 84 13.29 -5.11 4.27
CA VAL A 84 12.65 -4.06 3.46
C VAL A 84 11.70 -3.21 4.30
N LYS A 85 10.86 -3.83 5.15
CA LYS A 85 9.94 -3.08 6.04
C LYS A 85 10.68 -2.17 7.00
N MET A 86 11.75 -2.66 7.63
CA MET A 86 12.56 -1.85 8.53
C MET A 86 13.24 -0.69 7.81
N ALA A 87 13.84 -0.95 6.63
CA ALA A 87 14.47 0.08 5.82
C ALA A 87 13.48 1.15 5.37
N SER A 88 12.28 0.74 4.90
CA SER A 88 11.22 1.67 4.50
C SER A 88 10.71 2.51 5.68
N SER A 89 10.52 1.90 6.86
CA SER A 89 10.08 2.64 8.06
C SER A 89 11.12 3.66 8.51
N ALA A 90 12.41 3.28 8.52
CA ALA A 90 13.50 4.18 8.89
C ALA A 90 13.64 5.34 7.90
N ALA A 91 13.47 5.07 6.59
CA ALA A 91 13.46 6.10 5.58
C ALA A 91 12.29 7.08 5.77
N LEU A 92 11.08 6.57 6.05
CA LEU A 92 9.90 7.40 6.30
C LEU A 92 10.12 8.32 7.52
N GLU A 93 10.66 7.78 8.61
CA GLU A 93 10.99 8.54 9.80
C GLU A 93 12.02 9.64 9.50
N ALA A 94 13.12 9.30 8.81
CA ALA A 94 14.14 10.27 8.43
C ALA A 94 13.57 11.40 7.55
N HIS A 95 12.70 11.06 6.60
CA HIS A 95 12.00 12.04 5.77
C HIS A 95 11.05 12.94 6.59
N ALA A 96 10.32 12.38 7.55
CA ALA A 96 9.44 13.13 8.44
C ALA A 96 10.23 14.10 9.33
N VAL A 97 11.35 13.66 9.92
CA VAL A 97 12.25 14.51 10.71
C VAL A 97 12.77 15.67 9.86
N ALA A 98 13.31 15.38 8.68
CA ALA A 98 13.82 16.41 7.78
C ALA A 98 12.72 17.38 7.29
N ALA A 99 11.47 16.91 7.17
CA ALA A 99 10.33 17.78 6.87
C ALA A 99 9.97 18.69 8.05
N LEU A 100 9.98 18.16 9.28
CA LEU A 100 9.73 18.94 10.49
C LEU A 100 10.82 19.99 10.74
N ASP A 101 12.09 19.65 10.51
CA ASP A 101 13.21 20.59 10.65
C ASP A 101 13.10 21.76 9.65
N ARG A 102 12.70 21.45 8.41
CA ARG A 102 12.41 22.48 7.39
C ARG A 102 11.21 23.34 7.77
N LEU A 103 10.16 22.76 8.34
CA LEU A 103 9.01 23.54 8.79
C LEU A 103 9.42 24.49 9.92
N ARG A 104 10.20 23.99 10.89
CA ARG A 104 10.69 24.78 12.02
C ARG A 104 11.52 26.00 11.59
N SER A 105 12.31 25.89 10.53
CA SER A 105 13.16 26.99 10.06
C SER A 105 12.39 28.10 9.33
N VAL A 106 11.18 27.81 8.83
CA VAL A 106 10.36 28.75 8.05
C VAL A 106 9.18 29.30 8.86
N ASP A 107 8.56 28.46 9.71
CA ASP A 107 7.39 28.80 10.51
C ASP A 107 7.36 27.97 11.82
N GLU A 108 7.86 28.59 12.90
CA GLU A 108 7.95 27.96 14.22
C GLU A 108 6.57 27.68 14.85
N ASP A 109 5.58 28.55 14.60
CA ASP A 109 4.22 28.39 15.09
C ASP A 109 3.54 27.18 14.41
N ALA A 110 3.72 27.02 13.10
CA ALA A 110 3.21 25.86 12.37
C ALA A 110 3.89 24.56 12.80
N TRP A 111 5.21 24.58 13.01
CA TRP A 111 5.93 23.43 13.54
C TRP A 111 5.39 23.01 14.92
N SER A 112 5.17 23.96 15.84
CA SER A 112 4.66 23.65 17.17
C SER A 112 3.26 23.01 17.13
N ARG A 113 2.42 23.34 16.15
CA ARG A 113 1.09 22.71 15.98
C ARG A 113 1.19 21.25 15.52
N VAL A 114 2.15 20.92 14.66
CA VAL A 114 2.29 19.58 14.07
C VAL A 114 3.05 18.62 14.99
N LYS A 115 4.01 19.13 15.79
CA LYS A 115 4.79 18.33 16.73
C LYS A 115 4.00 17.80 17.94
N GLY A 116 2.91 18.47 18.32
CA GLY A 116 2.17 18.24 19.57
C GLY A 116 0.92 17.35 19.48
N ARG A 117 0.77 16.57 18.41
CA ARG A 117 -0.32 15.60 18.21
C ARG A 117 0.22 14.18 18.26
#